data_AF-A0A2H9LLS1-F1
#
_entry.id   AF-A0A2H9LLS1-F1
#
_cell.length_a   1.000
_cell.length_b   1.000
_cell.length_c   1.000
_cell.angle_alpha   90.00
_cell.angle_beta   90.00
_cell.angle_gamma   90.00
#
_symmetry.space_group_name_H-M   'P 1'
#
loop_
_entity.id
_entity.type
_entity.pdbx_description
1 polymer ?
#
loop_
_entity_poly.entity_id
_entity_poly.type
_entity_poly.pdbx_seq_one_letter_code
_entity_poly.pdbx_strand_id
1 'polypeptide(L)'
;MSLRRLYGSISKDKRICNYYRCQRPILRNIDRDKKDRLYHHGCFMAALDEQFRCLNCYTTFDATEGSFETVQVQRQDEFREKLIMICPNCGSHNLKRVKIRHLREASS
;
A
#
# COMPACT_ATOMS: atom_id res chain seq x y z
N MET A 1 -20.23 -7.43 -1.90
CA MET A 1 -20.89 -6.20 -1.38
C MET A 1 -20.92 -5.15 -2.49
N SER A 2 -22.02 -4.38 -2.65
CA SER A 2 -22.06 -3.33 -3.67
C SER A 2 -21.27 -2.09 -3.24
N LEU A 3 -20.61 -1.42 -4.19
CA LEU A 3 -19.89 -0.15 -3.98
C LEU A 3 -20.76 0.88 -3.23
N ARG A 4 -22.06 0.96 -3.55
CA ARG A 4 -23.02 1.87 -2.94
C ARG A 4 -23.20 1.65 -1.42
N ARG A 5 -23.22 0.39 -0.96
CA ARG A 5 -23.27 0.09 0.49
C ARG A 5 -21.99 0.49 1.20
N LEU A 6 -20.84 0.33 0.54
CA LEU A 6 -19.52 0.66 1.08
C LEU A 6 -19.36 2.17 1.34
N TYR A 7 -19.92 3.01 0.45
CA TYR A 7 -20.03 4.45 0.65
C TYR A 7 -21.03 4.85 1.76
N GLY A 8 -21.99 4.01 2.10
CA GLY A 8 -22.91 4.27 3.21
C GLY A 8 -22.30 3.91 4.57
N SER A 9 -21.44 2.89 4.62
CA SER A 9 -20.98 2.29 5.88
C SER A 9 -19.74 2.93 6.50
N ILE A 10 -18.91 3.62 5.73
CA ILE A 10 -17.68 4.27 6.25
C ILE A 10 -17.81 5.77 6.07
N SER A 11 -17.66 6.56 7.14
CA SER A 11 -17.72 8.02 7.06
C SER A 11 -16.53 8.59 6.26
N LYS A 12 -16.70 9.72 5.57
CA LYS A 12 -15.70 10.26 4.62
C LYS A 12 -14.33 10.51 5.26
N ASP A 13 -14.33 11.00 6.50
CA ASP A 13 -13.18 11.23 7.38
C ASP A 13 -12.37 9.96 7.68
N LYS A 14 -13.01 8.79 7.63
CA LYS A 14 -12.38 7.49 7.89
C LYS A 14 -11.86 6.79 6.63
N ARG A 15 -12.12 7.35 5.44
CA ARG A 15 -11.70 6.76 4.16
C ARG A 15 -10.35 7.29 3.74
N ILE A 16 -9.30 6.99 4.47
CA ILE A 16 -7.94 7.37 4.06
C ILE A 16 -7.35 6.24 3.23
N CYS A 17 -6.75 6.58 2.08
CA CYS A 17 -6.12 5.61 1.19
C CYS A 17 -4.88 5.03 1.85
N ASN A 18 -4.90 3.72 2.07
CA ASN A 18 -3.84 2.97 2.74
C ASN A 18 -2.60 2.75 1.86
N TYR A 19 -2.62 3.21 0.61
CA TYR A 19 -1.42 3.20 -0.21
C TYR A 19 -0.39 4.19 0.35
N TYR A 20 0.78 3.68 0.75
CA TYR A 20 1.81 4.42 1.49
C TYR A 20 2.32 5.70 0.80
N ARG A 21 2.17 5.81 -0.52
CA ARG A 21 2.49 7.04 -1.28
C ARG A 21 1.35 8.04 -1.40
N CYS A 22 0.10 7.58 -1.22
CA CYS A 22 -1.08 8.42 -1.41
C CYS A 22 -1.50 9.05 -0.08
N GLN A 23 -1.99 8.25 0.88
CA GLN A 23 -2.44 8.71 2.20
C GLN A 23 -3.46 9.87 2.16
N ARG A 24 -4.22 10.00 1.07
CA ARG A 24 -5.25 11.03 0.89
C ARG A 24 -6.66 10.47 1.09
N PRO A 25 -7.66 11.30 1.43
CA PRO A 25 -9.06 10.88 1.51
C PRO A 25 -9.59 10.26 0.20
N ILE A 26 -10.44 9.24 0.31
CA ILE A 26 -11.10 8.53 -0.78
C ILE A 26 -12.52 9.07 -0.93
N LEU A 27 -12.71 9.88 -1.96
CA LEU A 27 -14.01 10.49 -2.28
C LEU A 27 -14.86 9.58 -3.19
N ARG A 28 -14.22 8.76 -4.01
CA ARG A 28 -14.82 7.86 -5.01
C ARG A 28 -13.86 6.72 -5.38
N ASN A 29 -14.39 5.75 -6.13
CA ASN A 29 -13.76 4.51 -6.59
C ASN A 29 -12.88 3.85 -5.51
N ILE A 30 -13.54 3.25 -4.52
CA ILE A 30 -12.90 2.61 -3.37
C ILE A 30 -12.74 1.11 -3.58
N ASP A 31 -11.56 0.60 -3.28
CA ASP A 31 -11.27 -0.83 -3.21
C ASP A 31 -10.85 -1.22 -1.80
N ARG A 32 -10.97 -2.52 -1.52
CA ARG A 32 -10.55 -3.16 -0.27
C ARG A 32 -9.57 -4.29 -0.57
N ASP A 33 -8.55 -4.39 0.26
CA ASP A 33 -7.69 -5.57 0.26
C ASP A 33 -8.28 -6.68 1.17
N LYS A 34 -7.52 -7.77 1.32
CA LYS A 34 -7.89 -8.92 2.17
C LYS A 34 -7.98 -8.58 3.67
N LYS A 35 -7.41 -7.45 4.12
CA LYS A 35 -7.41 -6.99 5.52
C LYS A 35 -8.39 -5.83 5.74
N ASP A 36 -9.33 -5.63 4.83
CA ASP A 36 -10.33 -4.55 4.84
C ASP A 36 -9.73 -3.12 4.76
N ARG A 37 -8.47 -2.98 4.36
CA ARG A 37 -7.81 -1.68 4.19
C ARG A 37 -8.29 -1.03 2.91
N LEU A 38 -8.50 0.28 2.95
CA LEU A 38 -9.16 1.04 1.90
C LEU A 38 -8.15 1.67 0.95
N TYR A 39 -8.45 1.65 -0.35
CA TYR A 39 -7.59 2.21 -1.38
C TYR A 39 -8.43 2.99 -2.40
N HIS A 40 -7.85 4.05 -3.00
CA HIS A 40 -8.33 4.48 -4.31
C HIS A 40 -8.10 3.35 -5.31
N HIS A 41 -9.02 3.13 -6.25
CA HIS A 41 -8.89 2.06 -7.24
C HIS A 41 -7.55 2.03 -7.96
N GLY A 42 -7.10 3.17 -8.49
CA GLY A 42 -5.79 3.26 -9.15
C GLY A 42 -4.60 3.01 -8.20
N CYS A 43 -4.75 3.37 -6.92
CA CYS A 43 -3.73 3.07 -5.90
C CYS A 43 -3.71 1.59 -5.53
N PHE A 44 -4.86 0.92 -5.54
CA PHE A 44 -4.96 -0.52 -5.31
C PHE A 44 -4.25 -1.30 -6.42
N MET A 45 -4.51 -0.95 -7.68
CA MET A 45 -3.82 -1.58 -8.82
C MET A 45 -2.31 -1.35 -8.78
N ALA A 46 -1.88 -0.11 -8.55
CA ALA A 46 -0.45 0.19 -8.38
C ALA A 46 0.19 -0.57 -7.20
N ALA A 47 -0.57 -0.81 -6.13
CA ALA A 47 -0.08 -1.56 -4.98
C ALA A 47 0.10 -3.06 -5.29
N LEU A 48 -0.79 -3.66 -6.09
CA LEU A 48 -0.67 -5.05 -6.55
C LEU A 48 0.53 -5.26 -7.48
N ASP A 49 0.82 -4.27 -8.32
CA ASP A 49 1.95 -4.31 -9.26
C ASP A 49 3.32 -4.10 -8.58
N GLU A 50 3.34 -3.48 -7.40
CA GLU A 50 4.57 -3.21 -6.66
C GLU A 50 4.97 -4.40 -5.78
N GLN A 51 5.90 -5.20 -6.27
CA GLN A 51 6.46 -6.36 -5.56
C GLN A 51 7.69 -5.99 -4.73
N PHE A 52 7.78 -6.57 -3.54
CA PHE A 52 8.89 -6.41 -2.60
C PHE A 52 9.41 -7.78 -2.17
N ARG A 53 10.73 -7.87 -1.98
CA ARG A 53 11.40 -9.00 -1.35
C ARG A 53 12.11 -8.52 -0.11
N CYS A 54 11.83 -9.16 1.03
CA CYS A 54 12.61 -8.93 2.25
C CYS A 54 14.01 -9.52 2.09
N LEU A 55 15.05 -8.77 2.44
CA LEU A 55 16.42 -9.26 2.37
C LEU A 55 16.85 -10.05 3.62
N ASN A 56 16.04 -10.04 4.68
CA ASN A 56 16.31 -10.79 5.90
C ASN A 56 15.67 -12.19 5.88
N CYS A 57 14.36 -12.30 5.58
CA CYS A 57 13.65 -13.58 5.55
C CYS A 57 13.28 -14.06 4.14
N TYR A 58 13.66 -13.31 3.10
CA TYR A 58 13.44 -13.65 1.69
C TYR A 58 11.98 -13.77 1.22
N THR A 59 11.00 -13.52 2.08
CA THR A 59 9.58 -13.46 1.70
C THR A 59 9.36 -12.39 0.63
N THR A 60 8.59 -12.75 -0.40
CA THR A 60 8.11 -11.84 -1.45
C THR A 60 6.63 -11.55 -1.21
N PHE A 61 6.23 -10.30 -1.40
CA PHE A 61 4.87 -9.82 -1.16
C PHE A 61 4.62 -8.53 -1.95
N ASP A 62 3.35 -8.20 -2.23
CA ASP A 62 2.98 -6.95 -2.89
C ASP A 62 2.76 -5.78 -1.90
N ALA A 63 2.61 -4.56 -2.41
CA ALA A 63 2.41 -3.38 -1.54
C ALA A 63 1.07 -3.41 -0.80
N THR A 64 0.10 -4.20 -1.24
CA THR A 64 -1.11 -4.44 -0.46
C THR A 64 -0.75 -5.27 0.75
N GLU A 65 0.03 -6.35 0.62
CA GLU A 65 0.38 -7.25 1.72
C GLU A 65 1.37 -6.68 2.74
N GLY A 66 2.15 -5.67 2.33
CA GLY A 66 3.07 -4.93 3.19
C GLY A 66 2.42 -4.44 4.48
N SER A 67 3.20 -4.50 5.58
CA SER A 67 2.85 -3.84 6.83
C SER A 67 3.50 -2.47 6.85
N PHE A 68 2.90 -1.52 7.56
CA PHE A 68 3.39 -0.13 7.59
C PHE A 68 3.57 0.32 9.03
N GLU A 69 4.66 1.04 9.26
CA GLU A 69 4.98 1.65 10.54
C GLU A 69 5.17 3.16 10.33
N THR A 70 4.63 3.95 11.24
CA THR A 70 4.86 5.39 11.26
C THR A 70 6.15 5.65 12.01
N VAL A 71 7.17 6.14 11.31
CA VAL A 71 8.43 6.57 11.92
C VAL A 71 8.50 8.09 11.93
N GLN A 72 8.98 8.65 13.05
CA GLN A 72 9.29 10.06 13.15
C GLN A 72 10.66 10.30 12.53
N VAL A 73 10.71 11.15 11.50
CA VAL A 73 11.97 11.56 10.87
C VAL A 73 12.21 13.01 11.24
N GLN A 74 13.28 13.27 12.00
CA GLN A 74 13.75 14.62 12.29
C GLN A 74 14.55 15.13 11.09
N ARG A 75 14.09 16.22 10.46
CA ARG A 75 14.87 16.93 9.44
C ARG A 75 15.02 18.39 9.84
N GLN A 76 16.26 18.76 10.15
CA GLN A 76 16.73 20.10 10.46
C GLN A 76 16.04 20.75 11.67
N ASP A 77 14.72 20.97 11.66
CA ASP A 77 13.93 21.43 12.84
C ASP A 77 12.44 21.01 12.79
N GLU A 78 12.03 20.15 11.85
CA GLU A 78 10.65 19.67 11.73
C GLU A 78 10.55 18.16 12.03
N PHE A 79 9.56 17.78 12.83
CA PHE A 79 9.12 16.39 12.97
C PHE A 79 8.15 16.05 11.84
N ARG A 80 8.54 15.16 10.93
CA ARG A 80 7.62 14.56 9.96
C ARG A 80 7.40 13.10 10.25
N GLU A 81 6.14 12.73 10.43
CA GLU A 81 5.71 11.34 10.41
C GLU A 81 5.79 10.80 8.98
N LYS A 82 6.51 9.70 8.81
CA LYS A 82 6.62 9.01 7.52
C LYS A 82 6.18 7.56 7.71
N LEU A 83 5.28 7.11 6.84
CA LEU A 83 4.96 5.68 6.74
C LEU A 83 6.11 4.98 6.00
N ILE A 84 6.75 4.03 6.69
CA ILE A 84 7.69 3.09 6.09
C ILE A 84 7.00 1.74 5.95
N MET A 85 7.34 1.04 4.87
CA MET A 85 6.89 -0.34 4.67
C MET A 85 7.87 -1.29 5.35
N ILE A 86 7.34 -2.28 6.04
CA ILE A 86 8.09 -3.36 6.67
C ILE A 86 7.61 -4.71 6.15
N CYS A 87 8.49 -5.72 6.24
CA CYS A 87 8.15 -7.07 5.86
C CYS A 87 6.99 -7.58 6.72
N PRO A 88 5.89 -8.06 6.12
CA PRO A 88 4.74 -8.57 6.88
C PRO A 88 5.03 -9.88 7.61
N ASN A 89 6.14 -10.56 7.28
CA ASN A 89 6.53 -11.83 7.89
C ASN A 89 7.49 -11.66 9.08
N CYS A 90 8.52 -10.80 8.94
CA CYS A 90 9.57 -10.66 9.97
C CYS A 90 9.74 -9.25 10.54
N GLY A 91 8.94 -8.27 10.11
CA GLY A 91 9.02 -6.88 10.57
C GLY A 91 10.23 -6.09 10.08
N SER A 92 11.11 -6.68 9.26
CA SER A 92 12.31 -5.98 8.76
C SER A 92 11.97 -4.87 7.76
N HIS A 93 12.65 -3.72 7.88
CA HIS A 93 12.63 -2.62 6.92
C HIS A 93 13.58 -2.85 5.72
N ASN A 94 14.38 -3.92 5.75
CA ASN A 94 15.35 -4.23 4.71
C ASN A 94 14.65 -4.88 3.49
N LEU A 95 13.99 -4.04 2.70
CA LEU A 95 13.16 -4.44 1.57
C LEU A 95 13.79 -4.03 0.24
N LYS A 96 13.82 -4.96 -0.71
CA LYS A 96 14.18 -4.68 -2.10
C LYS A 96 12.93 -4.70 -2.96
N ARG A 97 12.67 -3.62 -3.69
CA ARG A 97 11.66 -3.64 -4.76
C ARG A 97 12.10 -4.58 -5.87
N VAL A 98 11.22 -5.48 -6.26
CA VAL A 98 11.40 -6.36 -7.41
C VAL A 98 10.66 -5.72 -8.57
N LYS A 99 11.36 -5.38 -9.65
CA LYS A 99 10.68 -4.98 -10.89
C LYS A 99 10.06 -6.24 -11.48
N ILE A 100 8.73 -6.28 -11.58
CA ILE A 100 8.08 -7.21 -12.50
C ILE A 100 8.55 -6.76 -13.89
N ARG A 101 9.42 -7.55 -14.54
CA ARG A 101 9.57 -7.42 -15.99
C ARG A 101 8.23 -7.85 -16.54
N HIS A 102 7.39 -6.91 -16.96
CA HIS A 102 6.37 -7.25 -17.93
C HIS A 102 7.12 -7.83 -19.13
N LEU A 103 7.15 -9.15 -19.24
CA LEU A 103 7.24 -9.80 -20.53
C LEU A 103 6.01 -9.29 -21.28
N ARG A 104 6.19 -8.18 -21.99
CA ARG A 104 5.33 -7.87 -23.13
C ARG A 104 5.60 -8.99 -24.11
N GLU A 105 4.85 -10.09 -23.99
CA GLU A 105 4.62 -10.97 -25.11
C GLU A 105 3.94 -10.09 -26.16
N ALA A 106 4.76 -9.60 -27.08
CA ALA A 106 4.29 -9.19 -28.39
C ALA A 106 3.69 -10.46 -29.02
N SER A 107 2.40 -10.66 -28.79
CA SER A 107 1.62 -11.55 -29.63
C SER A 107 1.35 -10.80 -30.92
N SER A 108 1.96 -11.34 -31.96
CA SER A 108 1.88 -11.09 -33.39
C SER A 108 0.48 -10.77 -33.91
#